data_AF-A0A2R6F5R6-F1
#
_entry.id   AF-A0A2R6F5R6-F1
#
_cell.length_a   1.000
_cell.length_b   1.000
_cell.length_c   1.000
_cell.angle_alpha   90.00
_cell.angle_beta   90.00
_cell.angle_gamma   90.00
#
_symmetry.space_group_name_H-M   'P 1'
#
loop_
_entity.id
_entity.type
_entity.pdbx_description
1 polymer ?
#
loop_
_entity_poly.entity_id
_entity_poly.type
_entity_poly.pdbx_seq_one_letter_code
_entity_poly.pdbx_strand_id
1 'polypeptide(L)' 'MVDDQYRGLLTDREQEILARETAVSSGYYARVVSRVRNKIRRLRDDVTVLQEHHPELYEELRETVSDESD' A
#
# COMPACT_ATOMS: atom_id res chain seq x y z
N MET A 1 4.06 -21.57 -2.45
CA MET A 1 5.11 -20.59 -2.14
C MET A 1 4.62 -19.87 -0.91
N VAL A 2 5.37 -19.94 0.19
CA VAL A 2 4.92 -19.56 1.54
C VAL A 2 4.61 -18.06 1.57
N ASP A 3 3.33 -17.76 1.43
CA ASP A 3 2.55 -16.83 2.21
C ASP A 3 3.14 -15.45 2.48
N ASP A 4 3.01 -14.65 1.44
CA ASP A 4 2.62 -13.24 1.46
C ASP A 4 1.34 -12.92 2.27
N GLN A 5 0.97 -13.71 3.28
CA GLN A 5 -0.31 -13.64 3.97
C GLN A 5 -0.49 -12.43 4.90
N TYR A 6 0.53 -11.60 5.11
CA TYR A 6 0.50 -10.50 6.09
C TYR A 6 0.98 -9.13 5.59
N ARG A 7 1.26 -8.98 4.29
CA ARG A 7 1.72 -7.69 3.75
C ARG A 7 0.54 -6.72 3.57
N GLY A 8 0.74 -5.48 4.02
CA GLY A 8 -0.20 -4.37 3.78
C GLY A 8 -0.20 -3.93 2.31
N LEU A 9 -0.16 -2.62 2.06
CA LEU A 9 -0.20 -2.09 0.69
C LEU A 9 1.06 -2.44 -0.14
N LEU A 10 2.23 -2.35 0.49
CA LEU A 10 3.53 -2.54 -0.14
C LEU A 10 4.10 -3.92 0.19
N THR A 11 4.86 -4.50 -0.73
CA THR A 11 5.75 -5.61 -0.39
C THR A 11 7.04 -5.08 0.25
N ASP A 12 7.74 -5.92 1.02
CA ASP A 12 9.05 -5.58 1.61
C ASP A 12 10.00 -5.03 0.56
N ARG A 13 10.03 -5.67 -0.61
CA ARG A 13 10.88 -5.22 -1.72
C ARG A 13 10.46 -3.86 -2.28
N GLU A 14 9.16 -3.59 -2.35
CA GLU A 14 8.68 -2.26 -2.78
C GLU A 14 9.01 -1.19 -1.74
N GLN A 15 8.96 -1.51 -0.44
CA GLN A 15 9.38 -0.62 0.64
C GLN A 15 10.87 -0.27 0.50
N GLU A 16 11.75 -1.26 0.40
CA GLU A 16 13.21 -1.06 0.22
C GLU A 16 13.52 -0.14 -0.98
N ILE A 17 12.82 -0.36 -2.11
CA ILE A 17 13.02 0.41 -3.34
C ILE A 17 12.55 1.85 -3.16
N LEU A 18 11.39 2.07 -2.54
CA LEU A 18 10.84 3.41 -2.29
C LEU A 18 11.65 4.18 -1.24
N ALA A 19 12.17 3.49 -0.23
CA ALA A 19 13.09 4.04 0.78
C ALA A 19 14.49 4.35 0.22
N ARG A 20 14.78 3.96 -1.03
CA ARG A 20 16.09 4.08 -1.69
C ARG A 20 17.21 3.31 -0.98
N GLU A 21 16.87 2.27 -0.23
CA GLU A 21 17.82 1.38 0.46
C GLU A 21 18.53 0.43 -0.52
N THR A 22 17.97 0.27 -1.72
CA THR A 22 18.57 -0.48 -2.82
C THR A 22 18.74 0.41 -4.04
N ALA A 23 19.94 0.37 -4.63
CA ALA A 23 20.18 0.94 -5.95
C ALA A 23 19.52 0.09 -7.05
N VAL A 24 18.57 0.68 -7.76
CA VAL A 24 17.92 0.08 -8.94
C VAL A 24 17.98 1.02 -10.13
N SER A 25 17.75 0.50 -11.33
CA SER A 25 17.65 1.37 -12.51
C SER A 25 16.47 2.34 -12.40
N SER A 26 16.63 3.53 -12.96
CA SER A 26 15.56 4.56 -13.00
C SER A 26 14.27 4.03 -13.62
N GLY A 27 14.37 3.23 -14.69
CA GLY A 27 13.22 2.59 -15.33
C GLY A 27 12.52 1.56 -14.42
N TYR A 28 13.27 0.80 -13.62
CA TYR A 28 12.66 -0.13 -12.66
C TYR A 28 12.00 0.62 -11.49
N TYR A 29 12.65 1.65 -10.95
CA TYR A 29 12.06 2.52 -9.93
C TYR A 29 10.75 3.14 -10.41
N ALA A 30 10.74 3.73 -11.61
CA ALA A 30 9.53 4.31 -12.20
C ALA A 30 8.40 3.28 -12.35
N ARG A 31 8.73 2.03 -12.70
CA ARG A 31 7.75 0.93 -12.77
C ARG A 31 7.20 0.58 -11.38
N VAL A 32 8.02 0.55 -10.34
CA VAL A 32 7.57 0.30 -8.96
C VAL A 32 6.63 1.40 -8.50
N VAL A 33 7.00 2.67 -8.69
CA VAL A 33 6.11 3.82 -8.37
C VAL A 33 4.77 3.71 -9.11
N SER A 34 4.79 3.35 -10.40
CA SER A 34 3.56 3.17 -11.19
C SER A 34 2.68 2.04 -10.64
N ARG A 35 3.27 0.91 -10.24
CA ARG A 35 2.54 -0.20 -9.60
C ARG A 35 1.90 0.23 -8.29
N VAL A 36 2.64 0.90 -7.42
CA VAL A 36 2.14 1.37 -6.12
C VAL A 36 1.01 2.38 -6.31
N ARG A 37 1.10 3.30 -7.27
CA ARG A 37 -0.01 4.19 -7.63
C ARG A 37 -1.27 3.44 -8.04
N ASN A 38 -1.14 2.35 -8.80
CA ASN A 38 -2.29 1.53 -9.16
C ASN A 38 -2.86 0.78 -7.95
N LYS A 39 -2.02 0.31 -7.02
CA LYS A 39 -2.49 -0.28 -5.76
C LYS A 39 -3.29 0.72 -4.93
N ILE A 40 -2.81 1.96 -4.77
CA ILE A 40 -3.53 3.04 -4.07
C ILE A 40 -4.89 3.31 -4.73
N ARG A 41 -4.96 3.31 -6.07
CA ARG A 41 -6.23 3.48 -6.77
C ARG A 41 -7.22 2.36 -6.47
N ARG A 42 -6.76 1.11 -6.41
CA ARG A 42 -7.61 -0.05 -6.07
C ARG A 42 -8.04 -0.04 -4.61
N LEU A 43 -7.18 0.41 -3.71
CA LEU A 43 -7.52 0.58 -2.29
C LEU A 43 -8.73 1.50 -2.10
N ARG A 44 -8.95 2.47 -3.00
CA ARG A 44 -10.17 3.29 -2.97
C ARG A 44 -11.44 2.45 -3.14
N ASP A 45 -11.42 1.48 -4.03
CA ASP A 45 -12.57 0.61 -4.27
C ASP A 45 -12.78 -0.27 -3.03
N ASP A 46 -11.70 -0.78 -2.42
CA ASP A 46 -11.74 -1.55 -1.18
C ASP A 46 -12.30 -0.71 0.00
N VAL A 47 -11.90 0.56 0.10
CA VAL A 47 -12.39 1.50 1.11
C VAL A 47 -13.92 1.66 1.02
N THR A 48 -14.48 1.77 -0.18
CA THR A 48 -15.94 1.84 -0.36
C THR A 48 -16.62 0.59 0.19
N VAL A 49 -16.08 -0.60 -0.10
CA VAL A 49 -16.61 -1.87 0.41
C VAL A 49 -16.54 -1.93 1.93
N LEU A 50 -15.43 -1.51 2.54
CA LEU A 50 -15.27 -1.46 3.99
C LEU A 50 -16.27 -0.49 4.61
N GLN A 51 -16.40 0.72 4.05
CA GLN A 51 -17.33 1.73 4.56
C GLN A 51 -18.79 1.25 4.51
N GLU A 52 -19.18 0.53 3.46
CA GLU A 52 -20.56 0.05 3.27
C GLU A 52 -20.90 -1.19 4.12
N HIS A 53 -19.94 -2.11 4.31
CA HIS A 53 -20.22 -3.42 4.88
C HIS A 53 -19.57 -3.69 6.25
N HIS A 54 -18.45 -3.03 6.54
CA HIS A 54 -17.64 -3.24 7.76
C HIS A 54 -17.06 -1.90 8.26
N PRO A 55 -17.91 -0.96 8.71
CA PRO A 55 -17.49 0.39 9.08
C PRO A 55 -16.43 0.41 10.19
N GLU A 56 -16.38 -0.60 11.06
CA GLU A 56 -15.33 -0.79 12.06
C GLU A 56 -13.93 -0.94 11.42
N LEU A 57 -13.81 -1.76 10.38
CA LEU A 57 -12.54 -1.95 9.66
C LEU A 57 -12.18 -0.73 8.82
N TYR A 58 -13.16 0.03 8.34
CA TYR A 58 -12.93 1.29 7.66
C TYR A 58 -12.31 2.34 8.61
N GLU A 59 -12.85 2.49 9.82
CA GLU A 59 -12.29 3.42 10.80
C GLU A 59 -10.89 2.97 11.24
N GLU A 60 -10.65 1.68 11.49
CA GLU A 60 -9.29 1.16 11.77
C GLU A 60 -8.28 1.50 10.66
N LEU A 61 -8.66 1.33 9.39
CA LEU A 61 -7.83 1.70 8.25
C LEU A 61 -7.60 3.22 8.18
N ARG A 62 -8.65 4.02 8.43
CA ARG A 62 -8.58 5.47 8.38
C ARG A 62 -7.68 6.02 9.48
N GLU A 63 -7.79 5.53 10.70
CA GLU A 63 -6.93 5.89 11.83
C GLU A 63 -5.47 5.60 11.46
N THR A 64 -5.17 4.38 11.03
CA THR A 64 -3.81 3.95 10.63
C THR A 64 -3.15 4.86 9.58
N VAL A 65 -3.93 5.39 8.62
CA VAL A 65 -3.39 6.28 7.56
C VAL A 65 -3.34 7.75 8.02
N SER A 66 -4.22 8.15 8.93
CA SER A 66 -4.32 9.54 9.39
C SER A 66 -3.34 9.86 10.52
N ASP A 67 -2.97 8.88 11.34
CA ASP A 67 -2.01 9.03 12.45
C ASP A 67 -0.57 9.35 11.99
N GLU A 68 -0.24 9.13 10.71
CA GLU A 68 1.09 9.42 10.16
C GLU A 68 1.28 10.89 9.73
N SER A 69 0.31 11.78 10.01
CA SER A 69 0.30 13.18 9.52
C SER A 69 0.17 14.28 10.60
N ASP A 70 0.31 13.96 11.89
CA ASP A 70 0.40 14.95 12.99
C ASP A 70 1.83 15.13 13.53
#